data_AF-A0A7K4BB88-F1
#
_entry.id   AF-A0A7K4BB88-F1
#
_cell.length_a   1.000
_cell.length_b   1.000
_cell.length_c   1.000
_cell.angle_alpha   90.00
_cell.angle_beta   90.00
_cell.angle_gamma   90.00
#
_symmetry.space_group_name_H-M   'P 1'
#
loop_
_entity.id
_entity.type
_entity.pdbx_description
1 polymer ?
#
loop_
_entity_poly.entity_id
_entity_poly.type
_entity_poly.pdbx_seq_one_letter_code
_entity_poly.pdbx_strand_id
1 'polypeptide(L)'
;MGNFAVVRERSSRLLEKVGRFRIEGENIVIYLDGIGSFQVGRAQVIPVLLRLGDEVIRDQDGGAVGVMSLSGSGRGVKMVIKERLYVVSVRRVKRVLEGREKKGAVFGVKLM
;
A
#
# COMPACT_ATOMS: atom_id res chain seq x y z
N MET A 1 -41.22 -12.44 -2.20
CA MET A 1 -39.76 -12.54 -2.49
C MET A 1 -39.08 -11.36 -1.83
N GLY A 2 -38.31 -11.60 -0.77
CA GLY A 2 -37.69 -10.54 0.03
C GLY A 2 -36.48 -9.94 -0.67
N ASN A 3 -36.45 -8.61 -0.80
CA ASN A 3 -35.28 -7.86 -1.23
C ASN A 3 -34.24 -7.86 -0.10
N PHE A 4 -33.20 -8.69 -0.23
CA PHE A 4 -32.02 -8.58 0.62
C PHE A 4 -31.17 -7.41 0.11
N ALA A 5 -31.33 -6.24 0.72
CA ALA A 5 -30.35 -5.18 0.59
C ALA A 5 -29.09 -5.62 1.34
N VAL A 6 -28.04 -5.99 0.61
CA VAL A 6 -26.71 -6.18 1.20
C VAL A 6 -26.23 -4.80 1.65
N VAL A 7 -26.52 -4.46 2.90
CA VAL A 7 -25.93 -3.30 3.56
C VAL A 7 -24.45 -3.64 3.76
N ARG A 8 -23.60 -3.25 2.81
CA ARG A 8 -22.16 -3.18 3.07
C ARG A 8 -21.96 -2.09 4.09
N GLU A 9 -21.81 -2.49 5.34
CA GLU A 9 -21.41 -1.63 6.44
C GLU A 9 -20.13 -0.90 6.01
N ARG A 10 -20.30 0.38 5.67
CA ARG A 10 -19.20 1.23 5.24
C ARG A 10 -18.56 1.74 6.52
N SER A 11 -17.80 0.87 7.19
CA SER A 11 -16.91 1.30 8.26
C SER A 11 -16.01 2.39 7.68
N SER A 12 -16.31 3.64 8.02
CA SER A 12 -15.51 4.80 7.68
C SER A 12 -14.24 4.74 8.51
N ARG A 13 -13.36 3.79 8.18
CA ARG A 13 -12.03 3.69 8.79
C ARG A 13 -11.35 5.02 8.56
N LEU A 14 -11.09 5.75 9.65
CA LEU A 14 -10.34 6.99 9.58
C LEU A 14 -8.93 6.63 9.14
N LEU A 15 -8.57 7.09 7.94
CA LEU A 15 -7.23 6.95 7.40
C LEU A 15 -6.40 8.15 7.87
N GLU A 16 -5.33 7.87 8.58
CA GLU A 16 -4.36 8.89 8.99
C GLU A 16 -3.08 8.74 8.18
N LYS A 17 -2.45 9.85 7.84
CA LYS A 17 -1.16 9.83 7.16
C LYS A 17 -0.09 9.46 8.19
N VAL A 18 0.59 8.34 7.96
CA VAL A 18 1.58 7.75 8.90
C VAL A 18 2.93 7.51 8.23
N GLY A 19 3.12 8.09 7.04
CA GLY A 19 4.35 7.86 6.31
C GLY A 19 4.34 8.35 4.87
N ARG A 20 5.36 7.91 4.14
CA ARG A 20 5.61 8.28 2.75
C ARG A 20 6.36 7.17 2.01
N PHE A 21 6.19 7.10 0.70
CA PHE A 21 7.02 6.25 -0.16
C PHE A 21 7.69 7.08 -1.26
N ARG A 22 8.83 6.60 -1.75
CA ARG A 22 9.57 7.15 -2.91
C ARG A 22 10.36 6.05 -3.62
N ILE A 23 10.88 6.35 -4.79
CA ILE A 23 11.82 5.48 -5.50
C ILE A 23 13.23 5.78 -5.00
N GLU A 24 13.97 4.73 -4.69
CA GLU A 24 15.41 4.77 -4.38
C GLU A 24 16.10 3.64 -5.15
N GLY A 25 16.90 4.00 -6.16
CA GLY A 25 17.47 3.03 -7.09
C GLY A 25 16.37 2.17 -7.75
N GLU A 26 16.52 0.86 -7.64
CA GLU A 26 15.57 -0.13 -8.19
C GLU A 26 14.40 -0.45 -7.25
N ASN A 27 14.29 0.21 -6.09
CA ASN A 27 13.28 -0.08 -5.08
C ASN A 27 12.28 1.07 -4.90
N ILE A 28 11.05 0.73 -4.53
CA ILE A 28 10.15 1.63 -3.83
C ILE A 28 10.39 1.45 -2.34
N VAL A 29 10.82 2.51 -1.67
CA VAL A 29 11.04 2.53 -0.22
C VAL A 29 9.87 3.20 0.47
N ILE A 30 9.30 2.51 1.44
CA ILE A 30 8.15 2.89 2.26
C ILE A 30 8.67 3.26 3.65
N TYR A 31 8.55 4.53 4.02
CA TYR A 31 8.86 5.03 5.36
C TYR A 31 7.58 5.16 6.15
N LEU A 32 7.53 4.50 7.30
CA LEU A 32 6.45 4.58 8.28
C LEU A 32 6.95 5.28 9.53
N ASP A 33 6.27 6.36 9.91
CA ASP A 33 6.66 7.23 11.02
C ASP A 33 6.63 6.43 12.33
N GLY A 34 7.75 6.40 13.06
CA GLY A 34 7.92 5.65 14.30
C GLY A 34 7.99 4.12 14.16
N ILE A 35 7.96 3.57 12.95
CA ILE A 35 7.97 2.11 12.71
C ILE A 35 9.22 1.67 11.93
N GLY A 36 9.69 2.49 10.99
CA GLY A 36 10.89 2.21 10.21
C GLY A 36 10.66 2.29 8.70
N SER A 37 11.60 1.71 7.93
CA SER A 37 11.57 1.69 6.47
C SER A 37 11.55 0.27 5.91
N PHE A 38 10.79 0.11 4.82
CA PHE A 38 10.58 -1.16 4.13
C PHE A 38 10.73 -0.96 2.64
N GLN A 39 10.97 -2.03 1.89
CA GLN A 39 11.23 -1.95 0.47
C GLN A 39 10.51 -3.04 -0.33
N VAL A 40 10.16 -2.67 -1.56
CA VAL A 40 9.70 -3.58 -2.61
C VAL A 40 10.41 -3.18 -3.90
N GLY A 41 10.78 -4.15 -4.72
CA GLY A 41 11.39 -3.84 -6.01
C GLY A 41 10.41 -3.14 -6.95
N ARG A 42 10.90 -2.15 -7.69
CA ARG A 42 10.08 -1.29 -8.57
C ARG A 42 9.40 -2.12 -9.66
N ALA A 43 10.11 -3.10 -10.24
CA ALA A 43 9.58 -3.97 -11.27
C ALA A 43 8.43 -4.85 -10.76
N GLN A 44 8.51 -5.27 -9.49
CA GLN A 44 7.55 -6.16 -8.84
C GLN A 44 6.25 -5.44 -8.45
N VAL A 45 6.28 -4.12 -8.31
CA VAL A 45 5.08 -3.32 -8.07
C VAL A 45 4.14 -3.34 -9.29
N ILE A 46 4.66 -3.49 -10.50
CA ILE A 46 3.86 -3.49 -11.74
C ILE A 46 2.87 -4.67 -11.77
N PRO A 47 3.28 -5.94 -11.57
CA PRO A 47 2.35 -7.06 -11.43
C PRO A 47 1.22 -6.83 -10.42
N VAL A 48 1.51 -6.23 -9.27
CA VAL A 48 0.48 -5.90 -8.26
C VAL A 48 -0.55 -4.92 -8.83
N LEU A 49 -0.09 -3.86 -9.49
CA LEU A 49 -0.99 -2.87 -10.11
C LEU A 49 -1.87 -3.47 -11.22
N LEU A 50 -1.40 -4.53 -11.86
CA LEU A 50 -2.11 -5.26 -12.93
C LEU A 50 -2.98 -6.42 -12.41
N ARG A 51 -3.07 -6.63 -11.08
CA ARG A 51 -3.77 -7.76 -10.45
C ARG A 51 -3.22 -9.14 -10.85
N LEU A 52 -1.91 -9.21 -11.14
CA LEU A 52 -1.26 -10.46 -11.52
C LEU A 52 -0.68 -11.23 -10.32
N GLY A 53 -0.74 -10.64 -9.13
CA GLY A 53 -0.29 -11.27 -7.90
C GLY A 53 -0.07 -10.24 -6.79
N ASP A 54 0.27 -10.75 -5.63
CA ASP A 54 0.74 -9.97 -4.49
C ASP A 54 2.27 -10.01 -4.46
N GLU A 55 2.90 -9.05 -3.78
CA GLU A 55 4.36 -8.96 -3.68
C GLU A 55 4.83 -8.90 -2.23
N VAL A 56 6.01 -9.47 -1.95
CA VAL A 56 6.59 -9.47 -0.60
C VAL A 56 7.26 -8.12 -0.30
N ILE A 57 6.92 -7.56 0.85
CA ILE A 57 7.58 -6.39 1.42
C ILE A 57 8.72 -6.87 2.31
N ARG A 58 9.91 -6.29 2.10
CA ARG A 58 11.13 -6.63 2.84
C ARG A 58 11.59 -5.49 3.75
N ASP A 59 12.30 -5.81 4.82
CA ASP A 59 13.05 -4.83 5.60
C ASP A 59 14.40 -4.48 4.92
N GLN A 60 15.25 -3.74 5.63
CA GLN A 60 16.56 -3.32 5.12
C GLN A 60 17.57 -4.47 5.04
N ASP A 61 17.38 -5.53 5.84
CA ASP A 61 18.22 -6.73 5.87
C ASP A 61 17.76 -7.79 4.86
N GLY A 62 16.66 -7.51 4.14
CA GLY A 62 16.08 -8.39 3.13
C GLY A 62 15.06 -9.40 3.69
N GLY A 63 14.78 -9.35 4.99
CA GLY A 63 13.80 -10.19 5.67
C GLY A 63 12.37 -9.87 5.21
N ALA A 64 11.57 -10.91 4.98
CA ALA A 64 10.16 -10.75 4.63
C ALA A 64 9.35 -10.30 5.86
N VAL A 65 8.68 -9.14 5.75
CA VAL A 65 7.97 -8.50 6.88
C VAL A 65 6.52 -8.13 6.57
N GLY A 66 6.10 -8.34 5.32
CA GLY A 66 4.76 -8.00 4.90
C GLY A 66 4.44 -8.37 3.46
N VAL A 67 3.21 -8.03 3.06
CA VAL A 67 2.67 -8.30 1.72
C VAL A 67 2.01 -7.05 1.17
N MET A 68 2.25 -6.79 -0.12
CA MET A 68 1.65 -5.74 -0.92
C MET A 68 0.63 -6.34 -1.90
N SER A 69 -0.59 -5.81 -1.92
CA SER A 69 -1.66 -6.29 -2.79
C SER A 69 -2.54 -5.16 -3.32
N LEU A 70 -3.21 -5.36 -4.44
CA LEU A 70 -4.18 -4.39 -4.93
C LEU A 70 -5.47 -4.48 -4.11
N SER A 71 -6.02 -3.34 -3.68
CA SER A 71 -7.33 -3.33 -3.03
C SER A 71 -8.42 -3.87 -3.98
N GLY A 72 -9.48 -4.47 -3.43
CA GLY A 72 -10.61 -4.97 -4.24
C GLY A 72 -11.21 -3.90 -5.16
N SER A 73 -11.22 -2.63 -4.72
CA SER A 73 -11.67 -1.49 -5.53
C SER A 73 -10.74 -1.08 -6.68
N GLY A 74 -9.48 -1.55 -6.68
CA GLY A 74 -8.45 -1.12 -7.62
C GLY A 74 -7.91 0.30 -7.40
N ARG A 75 -8.42 1.05 -6.40
CA ARG A 75 -8.02 2.45 -6.17
C ARG A 75 -6.85 2.62 -5.20
N GLY A 76 -6.67 1.66 -4.31
CA GLY A 76 -5.56 1.62 -3.36
C GLY A 76 -4.68 0.38 -3.54
N VAL A 77 -3.40 0.52 -3.20
CA VAL A 77 -2.50 -0.61 -2.93
C VAL A 77 -2.47 -0.78 -1.41
N LYS A 78 -2.82 -1.98 -0.95
CA LYS A 78 -2.77 -2.38 0.45
C LYS A 78 -1.39 -2.93 0.76
N MET A 79 -0.91 -2.65 1.95
CA MET A 79 0.33 -3.19 2.48
C MET A 79 0.03 -3.68 3.89
N VAL A 80 0.17 -4.97 4.13
CA VAL A 80 0.10 -5.54 5.49
C VAL A 80 1.53 -5.73 5.94
N ILE A 81 1.99 -4.90 6.88
CA ILE A 81 3.36 -4.93 7.41
C ILE A 81 3.27 -5.10 8.91
N LYS A 82 3.89 -6.16 9.46
CA LYS A 82 3.80 -6.50 10.90
C LYS A 82 2.35 -6.47 11.41
N GLU A 83 1.47 -7.17 10.70
CA GLU A 83 0.02 -7.30 11.00
C GLU A 83 -0.81 -6.01 10.93
N ARG A 84 -0.22 -4.87 10.58
CA ARG A 84 -0.92 -3.59 10.42
C ARG A 84 -1.19 -3.28 8.95
N LEU A 85 -2.39 -2.78 8.68
CA LEU A 85 -2.82 -2.40 7.34
C LEU A 85 -2.47 -0.94 7.04
N TYR A 86 -1.72 -0.76 5.96
CA TYR A 86 -1.41 0.51 5.33
C TYR A 86 -1.94 0.57 3.90
N VAL A 87 -2.20 1.77 3.41
CA VAL A 87 -2.76 2.00 2.09
C VAL A 87 -2.07 3.19 1.41
N VAL A 88 -1.79 3.05 0.13
CA VAL A 88 -1.41 4.14 -0.77
C VAL A 88 -2.37 4.19 -1.94
N SER A 89 -2.58 5.37 -2.54
CA SER A 89 -3.42 5.45 -3.74
C SER A 89 -2.68 4.96 -4.97
N VAL A 90 -3.33 4.15 -5.81
CA VAL A 90 -2.77 3.66 -7.08
C VAL A 90 -2.37 4.82 -7.99
N ARG A 91 -3.18 5.89 -8.03
CA ARG A 91 -2.88 7.11 -8.79
C ARG A 91 -1.53 7.71 -8.39
N ARG A 92 -1.26 7.82 -7.08
CA ARG A 92 0.00 8.35 -6.57
C ARG A 92 1.17 7.41 -6.88
N VAL A 93 0.98 6.10 -6.73
CA VAL A 93 2.01 5.10 -7.08
C VAL A 93 2.41 5.24 -8.55
N LYS A 94 1.45 5.29 -9.47
CA LYS A 94 1.71 5.48 -10.91
C LYS A 94 2.48 6.77 -11.18
N ARG A 95 2.07 7.90 -10.60
CA ARG A 95 2.77 9.18 -10.77
C ARG A 95 4.20 9.17 -10.26
N VAL A 96 4.47 8.45 -9.17
CA VAL A 96 5.84 8.27 -8.67
C VAL A 96 6.65 7.37 -9.60
N LEU A 97 6.07 6.27 -10.08
CA LEU A 97 6.70 5.37 -11.06
C LEU A 97 7.03 6.05 -12.39
N GLU A 98 6.17 6.98 -12.84
CA GLU A 98 6.35 7.81 -14.03
C GLU A 98 7.32 8.99 -13.82
N GLY A 99 7.85 9.19 -12.61
CA GLY A 99 8.72 10.32 -12.27
C GLY A 99 8.02 11.68 -12.19
N ARG A 100 6.68 11.72 -12.35
CA ARG A 100 5.88 12.95 -12.25
C ARG A 100 5.81 13.50 -10.83
N GLU A 101 6.02 12.64 -9.82
CA GLU A 101 6.05 13.02 -8.42
C GLU A 101 7.20 12.32 -7.69
N LYS A 102 7.93 13.03 -6.83
CA LYS A 102 9.08 12.45 -6.12
C LYS A 102 8.70 11.49 -4.98
N LYS A 103 7.50 11.64 -4.41
CA LYS A 103 7.03 10.88 -3.23
C LYS A 103 5.51 10.81 -3.14
N GLY A 104 4.99 9.79 -2.48
CA GLY A 104 3.57 9.65 -2.14
C GLY A 104 3.32 9.45 -0.66
N ALA A 105 2.11 9.77 -0.20
CA ALA A 105 1.70 9.58 1.19
C ALA A 105 1.26 8.13 1.44
N VAL A 106 1.57 7.62 2.62
CA VAL A 106 1.12 6.32 3.13
C VAL A 106 0.14 6.56 4.27
N PHE A 107 -0.97 5.84 4.26
CA PHE A 107 -2.04 5.98 5.24
C PHE A 107 -2.22 4.69 6.05
N GLY A 108 -2.38 4.81 7.37
CA GLY A 108 -2.72 3.71 8.27
C GLY A 108 -4.20 3.74 8.61
N VAL A 109 -4.74 2.58 8.99
CA VAL A 109 -6.08 2.51 9.60
C VAL A 109 -5.96 2.87 11.07
N LYS A 110 -6.66 3.93 11.49
CA LYS A 110 -6.85 4.20 12.92
C LYS A 110 -7.84 3.16 13.47
N LEU A 111 -7.38 2.30 14.36
CA LEU A 111 -8.28 1.51 15.20
C LEU A 111 -8.97 2.52 16.15
N MET A 112 -10.30 2.61 16.06
CA MET A 112 -11.10 3.35 17.04
C MET A 112 -11.26 2.53 18.31
#